data_AF-A0A7R9DUP5-F1
#
_entry.id   AF-A0A7R9DUP5-F1
#
_cell.length_a   1.000
_cell.length_b   1.000
_cell.length_c   1.000
_cell.angle_alpha   90.00
_cell.angle_beta   90.00
_cell.angle_gamma   90.00
#
_symmetry.space_group_name_H-M   'P 1'
#
loop_
_entity.id
_entity.type
_entity.pdbx_description
1 polymer ?
#
loop_
_entity_poly.entity_id
_entity_poly.type
_entity_poly.pdbx_seq_one_letter_code
_entity_poly.pdbx_strand_id
1 'polypeptide(L)'
;PGDFILLAFVCRQSVVFRIERRYSSSQDYPGGSNRDITKECEEPGFINPVPDFITFTRSWLDVVKRVVFQVSLWVTLGLVFLAGTNRVNVFSLGYLVGTFVFLWQGEEMYLIPVQVIVRRWNVLLG
;
A
#
# COMPACT_ATOMS: atom_id res chain seq x y z
N PRO A 1 -24.33 16.38 1.89
CA PRO A 1 -24.15 14.92 2.03
C PRO A 1 -22.67 14.49 2.10
N GLY A 2 -21.78 15.01 1.24
CA GLY A 2 -20.34 14.70 1.26
C GLY A 2 -19.66 15.02 2.60
N ASP A 3 -19.85 16.23 3.12
CA ASP A 3 -19.22 16.65 4.39
C ASP A 3 -19.69 15.84 5.60
N PHE A 4 -20.96 15.41 5.61
CA PHE A 4 -21.51 14.55 6.66
C PHE A 4 -20.88 13.16 6.63
N ILE A 5 -20.73 12.58 5.44
CA ILE A 5 -20.08 11.28 5.25
C ILE A 5 -18.59 11.38 5.64
N LEU A 6 -17.90 12.44 5.21
CA LEU A 6 -16.52 12.71 5.59
C LEU A 6 -16.37 12.81 7.11
N LEU A 7 -17.24 13.58 7.78
CA LEU A 7 -17.25 13.70 9.23
C LEU A 7 -17.45 12.34 9.90
N ALA A 8 -18.37 11.51 9.39
CA ALA A 8 -18.58 10.16 9.91
C ALA A 8 -17.30 9.30 9.82
N PHE A 9 -16.58 9.34 8.69
CA PHE A 9 -15.29 8.66 8.54
C PHE A 9 -14.23 9.20 9.50
N VAL A 10 -14.10 10.52 9.62
CA VAL A 10 -13.13 11.16 10.53
C VAL A 10 -13.42 10.80 11.99
N CYS A 11 -14.68 10.81 12.40
CA CYS A 11 -15.09 10.38 13.74
C CYS A 11 -14.73 8.91 14.00
N ARG A 12 -14.95 8.02 13.02
CA ARG A 12 -14.56 6.60 13.15
C ARG A 12 -13.05 6.43 13.21
N GLN A 13 -12.30 7.12 12.36
CA GLN A 13 -10.84 7.09 12.37
C GLN A 13 -10.28 7.59 13.71
N SER A 14 -10.87 8.64 14.29
CA SER A 14 -10.50 9.14 15.62
C SER A 14 -10.67 8.08 16.72
N VAL A 15 -11.74 7.26 16.64
CA VAL A 15 -11.94 6.15 17.57
C VAL A 15 -10.84 5.08 17.39
N VAL A 16 -10.48 4.75 16.15
CA VAL A 16 -9.38 3.80 15.86
C VAL A 16 -8.06 4.31 16.43
N PHE A 17 -7.69 5.56 16.19
CA PHE A 17 -6.47 6.15 16.74
C PHE A 17 -6.46 6.19 18.28
N ARG A 18 -7.63 6.37 18.92
CA ARG A 18 -7.72 6.28 20.39
C ARG A 18 -7.48 4.86 20.89
N ILE A 19 -7.94 3.85 20.16
CA ILE A 19 -7.66 2.43 20.47
C ILE A 19 -6.17 2.17 20.29
N GLU A 20 -5.59 2.52 19.14
CA GLU A 20 -4.16 2.38 18.88
C GLU A 20 -3.31 3.03 19.99
N ARG A 21 -3.66 4.24 20.43
CA ARG A 21 -2.96 4.93 21.53
C ARG A 21 -3.10 4.19 22.87
N ARG A 22 -4.25 3.60 23.16
CA ARG A 22 -4.49 2.84 24.41
C ARG A 22 -3.70 1.53 24.43
N TYR A 23 -3.57 0.87 23.28
CA TYR A 23 -2.86 -0.41 23.12
C TYR A 23 -1.46 -0.24 22.51
N SER A 24 -0.90 0.98 22.52
CA SER A 24 0.44 1.23 21.96
C SER A 24 1.54 0.51 22.73
N SER A 25 1.34 0.32 24.05
CA SER A 25 2.33 -0.31 24.95
C SER A 25 2.06 -1.79 25.19
N SER A 26 0.85 -2.28 24.91
CA SER A 26 0.48 -3.69 25.04
C SER A 26 0.09 -4.24 23.68
N GLN A 27 0.82 -5.24 23.19
CA GLN A 27 0.47 -5.97 21.96
C GLN A 27 -0.78 -6.85 22.11
N ASP A 28 -1.57 -6.65 23.17
CA ASP A 28 -2.71 -7.48 23.56
C ASP A 28 -4.03 -7.08 22.87
N TYR A 29 -3.99 -6.20 21.87
CA TYR A 29 -5.17 -5.89 21.09
C TYR A 29 -5.49 -7.07 20.14
N PRO A 30 -6.72 -7.62 20.14
CA PRO A 30 -7.07 -8.78 19.30
C PRO A 30 -6.88 -8.56 17.80
N GLY A 31 -6.95 -7.29 17.35
CA GLY A 31 -6.70 -6.91 15.95
C GLY A 31 -5.22 -6.73 15.59
N GLY A 32 -4.29 -6.94 16.54
CA GLY A 32 -2.87 -6.76 16.35
C GLY A 32 -2.40 -5.30 16.40
N SER A 33 -1.18 -5.07 15.92
CA SER A 33 -0.52 -3.76 15.88
C SER A 33 -0.62 -3.15 14.48
N ASN A 34 -0.88 -1.84 14.42
CA ASN A 34 -0.86 -1.03 13.19
C ASN A 34 0.43 -0.17 13.08
N ARG A 35 1.50 -0.59 13.77
CA ARG A 35 2.80 0.10 13.70
C ARG A 35 3.41 -0.04 12.30
N ASP A 36 4.00 1.02 11.80
CA ASP A 36 4.79 0.99 10.56
C ASP A 36 6.03 0.09 10.74
N ILE A 37 6.14 -0.95 9.91
CA ILE A 37 7.25 -1.91 9.90
C ILE A 37 8.25 -1.65 8.77
N THR A 38 8.07 -0.60 7.97
CA THR A 38 8.86 -0.37 6.74
C THR A 38 10.38 -0.28 7.00
N LYS A 39 10.79 0.13 8.20
CA LYS A 39 12.21 0.12 8.61
C LYS A 39 12.64 -1.23 9.16
N GLU A 40 11.82 -1.80 10.02
CA GLU A 40 12.09 -3.07 10.72
C GLU A 40 12.19 -4.23 9.73
N CYS A 41 11.40 -4.23 8.65
CA CYS A 41 11.39 -5.32 7.67
C CYS A 41 12.70 -5.44 6.86
N GLU A 42 13.53 -4.39 6.86
CA GLU A 42 14.82 -4.36 6.17
C GLU A 42 15.99 -4.69 7.13
N GLU A 43 15.73 -4.81 8.44
CA GLU A 43 16.76 -5.11 9.43
C GLU A 43 17.16 -6.59 9.41
N PRO A 44 18.46 -6.91 9.52
CA PRO A 44 18.92 -8.29 9.56
C PRO A 44 18.40 -8.98 10.82
N GLY A 45 17.62 -10.04 10.64
CA GLY A 45 17.00 -10.80 11.74
C GLY A 45 15.53 -10.47 11.99
N PHE A 46 14.91 -9.61 11.18
CA PHE A 46 13.47 -9.43 11.23
C PHE A 46 12.74 -10.72 10.86
N ILE A 47 11.90 -11.20 11.78
CA ILE A 47 11.05 -12.37 11.56
C ILE A 47 9.67 -11.87 11.20
N ASN A 48 9.27 -12.05 9.94
CA ASN A 48 7.92 -11.73 9.51
C ASN A 48 6.93 -12.62 10.29
N PRO A 49 6.00 -12.04 11.09
CA PRO A 49 5.01 -12.81 11.83
C PRO A 49 4.00 -13.50 10.90
N VAL A 50 3.88 -13.03 9.65
CA VAL A 50 2.98 -13.60 8.65
C VAL A 50 3.67 -14.77 7.94
N PRO A 51 3.08 -15.99 7.95
CA PRO A 51 3.61 -17.12 7.21
C PRO A 51 3.68 -16.85 5.70
N ASP A 52 4.68 -17.42 5.03
CA ASP A 52 4.84 -17.29 3.58
C ASP A 52 3.65 -17.89 2.83
N PHE A 53 2.82 -17.02 2.25
CA PHE A 53 1.65 -17.36 1.44
C PHE A 53 1.94 -17.32 -0.07
N ILE A 54 3.14 -16.88 -0.47
CA ILE A 54 3.55 -16.77 -1.88
C ILE A 54 4.13 -18.09 -2.36
N THR A 55 5.08 -18.67 -1.62
CA THR A 55 5.72 -19.94 -1.99
C THR A 55 4.87 -21.14 -1.58
N PHE A 56 4.25 -21.06 -0.39
CA PHE A 56 3.51 -22.17 0.21
C PHE A 56 2.02 -21.81 0.34
N THR A 57 1.30 -21.89 -0.77
CA THR A 57 -0.15 -21.67 -0.79
C THR A 57 -0.88 -22.88 -0.19
N ARG A 58 -1.44 -22.72 1.02
CA ARG A 58 -2.09 -23.82 1.77
C ARG A 58 -3.61 -23.70 1.84
N SER A 59 -4.16 -22.52 1.53
CA SER A 59 -5.59 -22.26 1.59
C SER A 59 -6.07 -21.41 0.41
N TRP A 60 -7.38 -21.45 0.15
CA TRP A 60 -8.01 -20.54 -0.82
C TRP A 60 -7.81 -19.07 -0.44
N LEU A 61 -7.73 -18.76 0.85
CA LEU A 61 -7.40 -17.42 1.31
C LEU A 61 -6.00 -17.01 0.85
N ASP A 62 -5.03 -17.93 0.84
CA ASP A 62 -3.67 -17.64 0.38
C ASP A 62 -3.60 -17.45 -1.14
N VAL A 63 -4.43 -18.18 -1.91
CA VAL A 63 -4.61 -17.92 -3.35
C VAL A 63 -5.10 -16.48 -3.56
N VAL A 64 -6.14 -16.07 -2.82
CA VAL A 64 -6.70 -14.71 -2.92
C VAL A 64 -5.66 -13.66 -2.52
N LYS A 65 -4.97 -13.85 -1.38
CA LYS A 65 -3.89 -12.95 -0.95
C LYS A 65 -2.84 -12.81 -2.04
N ARG A 66 -2.33 -13.92 -2.56
CA ARG A 66 -1.30 -13.92 -3.61
C ARG A 66 -1.75 -13.11 -4.82
N VAL A 67 -2.97 -13.34 -5.31
CA VAL A 67 -3.52 -12.60 -6.45
C VAL A 67 -3.65 -11.12 -6.14
N VAL A 68 -4.25 -10.76 -5.00
CA VAL A 68 -4.46 -9.35 -4.61
C VAL A 68 -3.12 -8.61 -4.50
N PHE A 69 -2.13 -9.18 -3.80
CA PHE A 69 -0.84 -8.53 -3.61
C PHE A 69 -0.03 -8.43 -4.91
N GLN A 70 -0.02 -9.47 -5.75
CA GLN A 70 0.77 -9.48 -6.99
C GLN A 70 0.16 -8.60 -8.10
N VAL A 71 -1.17 -8.52 -8.18
CA VAL A 71 -1.87 -7.83 -9.28
C VAL A 71 -2.15 -6.35 -8.97
N SER A 72 -2.20 -5.96 -7.69
CA SER A 72 -2.57 -4.60 -7.26
C SER A 72 -1.73 -3.49 -7.91
N LEU A 73 -0.41 -3.67 -8.03
CA LEU A 73 0.49 -2.71 -8.66
C LEU A 73 0.13 -2.49 -10.13
N TRP A 74 -0.03 -3.58 -10.89
CA TRP A 74 -0.34 -3.53 -12.32
C TRP A 74 -1.71 -2.91 -12.58
N VAL A 75 -2.71 -3.22 -11.75
CA VAL A 75 -4.03 -2.59 -11.82
C VAL A 75 -3.94 -1.10 -11.54
N THR A 76 -3.17 -0.70 -10.52
CA THR A 76 -2.98 0.73 -10.17
C THR A 76 -2.33 1.47 -11.33
N LEU A 77 -1.27 0.92 -11.94
CA LEU A 77 -0.63 1.51 -13.13
C LEU A 77 -1.61 1.61 -14.30
N GLY A 78 -2.42 0.59 -14.57
CA GLY A 78 -3.46 0.63 -15.60
C GLY A 78 -4.50 1.73 -15.36
N LEU A 79 -4.92 1.94 -14.11
CA LEU A 79 -5.85 3.00 -13.74
C LEU A 79 -5.23 4.40 -13.89
N VAL A 80 -3.98 4.59 -13.47
CA VAL A 80 -3.26 5.86 -13.65
C VAL A 80 -3.05 6.16 -15.13
N PHE A 81 -2.72 5.14 -15.94
CA PHE A 81 -2.64 5.27 -17.39
C PHE A 81 -3.97 5.73 -17.99
N LEU A 82 -5.08 5.05 -17.65
CA LEU A 82 -6.42 5.40 -18.11
C LEU A 82 -6.81 6.84 -17.72
N ALA A 83 -6.51 7.24 -16.48
CA ALA A 83 -6.74 8.59 -15.99
C ALA A 83 -5.93 9.64 -16.78
N GLY A 84 -4.67 9.33 -17.09
CA GLY A 84 -3.80 10.18 -17.92
C GLY A 84 -4.26 10.29 -19.37
N THR A 85 -4.85 9.24 -19.96
CA THR A 85 -5.38 9.28 -21.33
C THR A 85 -6.72 10.03 -21.43
N ASN A 86 -7.53 10.04 -20.37
CA ASN A 86 -8.88 10.63 -20.39
C ASN A 86 -8.92 12.17 -20.52
N ARG A 87 -7.82 12.88 -20.23
CA ARG A 87 -7.75 14.35 -20.35
C ARG A 87 -6.39 14.77 -20.91
N VAL A 88 -6.35 15.64 -21.91
CA VAL A 88 -5.08 16.18 -22.44
C VAL A 88 -4.73 17.47 -21.66
N ASN A 89 -3.94 17.34 -20.60
CA ASN A 89 -3.38 18.45 -19.82
C ASN A 89 -1.94 18.12 -19.39
N VAL A 90 -1.13 19.12 -19.02
CA VAL A 90 0.25 18.95 -18.53
C VAL A 90 0.31 18.00 -17.33
N PHE A 91 -0.68 18.04 -16.44
CA PHE A 91 -0.80 17.08 -15.34
C PHE A 91 -0.99 15.64 -15.83
N SER A 92 -1.82 15.44 -16.85
CA SER A 92 -2.04 14.14 -17.49
C SER A 92 -0.79 13.59 -18.19
N LEU A 93 0.02 14.48 -18.79
CA LEU A 93 1.32 14.12 -19.34
C LEU A 93 2.25 13.59 -18.24
N GLY A 94 2.24 14.22 -17.06
CA GLY A 94 2.95 13.73 -15.87
C GLY A 94 2.53 12.32 -15.44
N TYR A 95 1.22 12.05 -15.38
CA TYR A 95 0.69 10.70 -15.08
C TYR A 95 1.12 9.65 -16.12
N LEU A 96 1.10 10.00 -17.41
CA LEU A 96 1.54 9.11 -18.48
C LEU A 96 3.04 8.80 -18.38
N VAL A 97 3.88 9.83 -18.26
CA VAL A 97 5.35 9.67 -18.14
C VAL A 97 5.69 8.83 -16.91
N GLY A 98 5.09 9.14 -15.75
CA GLY A 98 5.29 8.36 -14.52
C GLY A 98 4.90 6.89 -14.72
N THR A 99 3.73 6.63 -15.31
CA THR A 99 3.27 5.26 -15.55
C THR A 99 4.21 4.49 -16.48
N PHE A 100 4.70 5.10 -17.56
CA PHE A 100 5.68 4.46 -18.44
C PHE A 100 7.01 4.17 -17.75
N VAL A 101 7.49 5.07 -16.88
CA VAL A 101 8.70 4.85 -16.09
C VAL A 101 8.53 3.66 -15.14
N PHE A 102 7.39 3.56 -14.45
CA PHE A 102 7.09 2.41 -13.58
C PHE A 102 6.91 1.11 -14.36
N LEU A 103 6.25 1.16 -15.53
CA LEU A 103 6.13 0.00 -16.42
C LEU A 103 7.50 -0.45 -16.97
N TRP A 104 8.39 0.49 -17.29
CA TRP A 104 9.74 0.19 -17.73
C TRP A 104 10.59 -0.46 -16.64
N GLN A 105 10.45 0.00 -15.40
CA GLN A 105 11.13 -0.61 -14.25
C GLN A 105 10.56 -2.00 -13.90
N GLY A 106 9.26 -2.23 -14.17
CA GLY A 106 8.65 -3.56 -14.12
C GLY A 106 8.80 -4.25 -12.75
N GLU A 107 9.12 -5.56 -12.78
CA GLU A 107 9.28 -6.36 -11.56
C GLU A 107 10.57 -6.06 -10.77
N GLU A 108 11.55 -5.36 -11.36
CA GLU A 108 12.76 -4.95 -10.64
C GLU A 108 12.44 -4.03 -9.47
N MET A 109 11.29 -3.34 -9.52
CA MET A 109 10.78 -2.53 -8.43
C MET A 109 10.61 -3.33 -7.14
N TYR A 110 10.22 -4.61 -7.20
CA TYR A 110 10.01 -5.43 -6.01
C TYR A 110 11.32 -5.80 -5.28
N LEU A 111 12.48 -5.65 -5.94
CA LEU A 111 13.79 -5.88 -5.34
C LEU A 111 14.36 -4.64 -4.64
N ILE A 112 13.72 -3.48 -4.79
CA ILE A 112 14.17 -2.23 -4.20
C ILE A 112 13.68 -2.16 -2.75
N PRO A 113 14.47 -1.57 -1.81
CA PRO A 113 14.02 -1.29 -0.45
C PRO A 113 12.66 -0.57 -0.43
N VAL A 114 11.76 -1.01 0.46
CA VAL A 114 10.38 -0.53 0.56
C VAL A 114 10.35 0.97 0.83
N GLN A 115 11.28 1.49 1.62
CA GLN A 115 11.40 2.93 1.90
C GLN A 115 11.60 3.76 0.63
N VAL A 116 12.41 3.27 -0.31
CA VAL A 116 12.69 3.95 -1.58
C VAL A 116 11.45 3.95 -2.45
N ILE A 117 10.72 2.82 -2.48
CA ILE A 117 9.46 2.68 -3.21
C ILE A 117 8.42 3.67 -2.67
N VAL A 118 8.18 3.69 -1.36
CA VAL A 118 7.22 4.59 -0.71
C VAL A 118 7.58 6.05 -0.98
N ARG A 119 8.87 6.41 -0.95
CA ARG A 119 9.31 7.76 -1.29
C ARG A 119 8.99 8.14 -2.73
N ARG A 120 9.20 7.23 -3.70
CA ARG A 120 8.86 7.46 -5.11
C ARG A 120 7.35 7.63 -5.30
N TRP A 121 6.54 6.84 -4.60
CA TRP A 121 5.08 6.99 -4.60
C TRP A 121 4.62 8.33 -4.04
N ASN A 122 5.20 8.78 -2.93
CA ASN A 122 4.86 10.09 -2.35
C ASN A 122 5.20 11.25 -3.30
N VAL A 123 6.22 11.11 -4.15
CA VAL A 123 6.53 12.10 -5.20
C VAL A 123 5.51 12.07 -6.34
N LEU A 124 4.91 10.91 -6.64
CA LEU A 124 3.87 10.80 -7.67
C LEU A 124 2.52 11.34 -7.18
N LEU A 125 2.23 11.20 -5.88
CA LEU A 125 0.98 11.63 -5.25
C LEU A 125 0.97 13.09 -4.81
N GLY A 126 2.15 13.68 -4.53
CA GLY A 126 2.32 15.07 -4.10
C GLY A 126 2.36 16.05 -5.25
#